data_AF-A0A1Y5Y3Z5-F1
#
_entry.id   AF-A0A1Y5Y3Z5-F1
#
_cell.length_a   1.000
_cell.length_b   1.000
_cell.length_c   1.000
_cell.angle_alpha   90.00
_cell.angle_beta   90.00
_cell.angle_gamma   90.00
#
_symmetry.space_group_name_H-M   'P 1'
#
loop_
_entity.id
_entity.type
_entity.pdbx_description
1 polymer ?
#
loop_
_entity_poly.entity_id
_entity_poly.type
_entity_poly.pdbx_seq_one_letter_code
_entity_poly.pdbx_strand_id
1 'polypeptide(L)'
;MTKLNQIVAVEKGIKTRSFQELTDAHHALQKSGLLSGISRTYRPKDEEGEQLPAESTKVQVKAEETLRKTGEILTRLFDVTATKDWANRTAKADVKIDGETLLADVPVSYLLFLEKQLVDLLTFVRKLPRLDAAESWEYDASADCWATEPVQTVRTKKIPRNHVKAEATEKHPAQVEVYYEDVTVGYWKTVKFSGAMPAKRINELVERVEKLQQAVKFAREEANGAEITQQKTGEKVFGYLFA
;
A
#
# COMPACT_ATOMS: atom_id res chain seq x y z
N MET A 1 -10.51 28.41 -13.97
CA MET A 1 -11.33 27.19 -13.83
C MET A 1 -10.79 26.33 -12.70
N THR A 2 -11.63 25.57 -12.00
CA THR A 2 -11.20 24.68 -10.89
C THR A 2 -10.65 23.37 -11.46
N LYS A 3 -9.57 22.85 -10.89
CA LYS A 3 -8.96 21.57 -11.29
C LYS A 3 -9.26 20.45 -10.30
N LEU A 4 -9.27 19.20 -10.78
CA LEU A 4 -9.54 18.03 -9.93
C LEU A 4 -8.55 17.93 -8.76
N ASN A 5 -7.25 18.10 -9.00
CA ASN A 5 -6.22 18.08 -7.95
C ASN A 5 -6.49 19.10 -6.82
N GLN A 6 -7.01 20.28 -7.15
CA GLN A 6 -7.35 21.31 -6.17
C GLN A 6 -8.51 20.86 -5.27
N ILE A 7 -9.54 20.22 -5.85
CA ILE A 7 -10.66 19.66 -5.09
C ILE A 7 -10.20 18.53 -4.19
N VAL A 8 -9.38 17.60 -4.72
CA VAL A 8 -8.83 16.48 -3.93
C VAL A 8 -8.01 17.00 -2.73
N ALA A 9 -7.24 18.08 -2.92
CA ALA A 9 -6.43 18.67 -1.84
C ALA A 9 -7.27 19.25 -0.69
N VAL A 10 -8.43 19.85 -0.97
CA VAL A 10 -9.27 20.50 0.05
C VAL A 10 -10.33 19.57 0.64
N GLU A 11 -10.75 18.53 -0.11
CA GLU A 11 -11.83 17.62 0.28
C GLU A 11 -11.59 17.00 1.66
N LYS A 12 -10.37 16.50 1.91
CA LYS A 12 -10.03 15.86 3.19
C LYS A 12 -10.25 16.80 4.38
N GLY A 13 -9.82 18.06 4.26
CA GLY A 13 -9.97 19.06 5.31
C GLY A 13 -11.43 19.46 5.54
N ILE A 14 -12.21 19.60 4.45
CA ILE A 14 -13.65 19.87 4.52
C ILE A 14 -14.36 18.70 5.21
N LYS A 15 -14.07 17.46 4.81
CA LYS A 15 -14.66 16.25 5.40
C LYS A 15 -14.41 16.15 6.90
N THR A 16 -13.16 16.32 7.35
CA THR A 16 -12.82 16.29 8.77
C THR A 16 -13.56 17.39 9.54
N ARG A 17 -13.58 18.61 9.03
CA ARG A 17 -14.26 19.73 9.68
C ARG A 17 -15.77 19.53 9.77
N SER A 18 -16.41 19.12 8.67
CA SER A 18 -17.86 18.90 8.64
C SER A 18 -18.30 17.83 9.64
N PHE A 19 -17.52 16.75 9.82
CA PHE A 19 -17.83 15.75 10.84
C PHE A 19 -17.65 16.25 12.27
N GLN A 20 -16.61 17.07 12.52
CA GLN A 20 -16.44 17.69 13.82
C GLN A 20 -17.63 18.60 14.16
N GLU A 21 -17.97 19.52 13.26
CA GLU A 21 -19.06 20.48 13.47
C GLU A 21 -20.43 19.78 13.60
N LEU A 22 -20.66 18.70 12.85
CA LEU A 22 -21.87 17.87 13.02
C LEU A 22 -21.92 17.21 14.40
N THR A 23 -20.78 16.71 14.88
CA THR A 23 -20.68 16.08 16.21
C THR A 23 -20.95 17.10 17.31
N ASP A 24 -20.40 18.31 17.18
CA ASP A 24 -20.62 19.40 18.13
C ASP A 24 -22.09 19.85 18.16
N ALA A 25 -22.72 19.97 16.99
CA ALA A 25 -24.15 20.27 16.86
C ALA A 25 -25.02 19.20 17.55
N HIS A 26 -24.70 17.92 17.34
CA HIS A 26 -25.38 16.81 17.99
C HIS A 26 -25.22 16.87 19.52
N HIS A 27 -24.00 17.06 20.03
CA HIS A 27 -23.76 17.17 21.47
C HIS A 27 -24.44 18.38 22.11
N ALA A 28 -24.54 19.52 21.40
CA ALA A 28 -25.26 20.69 21.89
C ALA A 28 -26.76 20.38 22.10
N LEU A 29 -27.38 19.65 21.16
CA LEU A 29 -28.79 19.28 21.25
C LEU A 29 -29.08 18.22 22.32
N GLN A 30 -28.08 17.42 22.73
CA GLN A 30 -28.24 16.49 23.85
C GLN A 30 -28.28 17.17 25.22
N LYS A 31 -27.84 18.42 25.33
CA LYS A 31 -27.85 19.18 26.59
C LYS A 31 -29.18 19.91 26.76
N SER A 32 -30.17 19.22 27.33
CA SER A 32 -31.53 19.76 27.55
C SER A 32 -31.54 21.14 28.24
N GLY A 33 -30.65 21.36 29.20
CA GLY A 33 -30.49 22.65 29.88
C GLY A 33 -30.18 23.84 28.96
N LEU A 34 -29.55 23.60 27.79
CA LEU A 34 -29.29 24.64 26.79
C LEU A 34 -30.51 24.96 25.93
N LEU A 35 -31.45 24.02 25.82
CA LEU A 35 -32.69 24.13 25.05
C LEU A 35 -33.84 24.69 25.89
N SER A 36 -33.72 24.64 27.21
CA SER A 36 -34.70 25.17 28.17
C SER A 36 -34.33 26.56 28.66
N GLY A 37 -35.33 27.42 28.82
CA GLY A 37 -35.22 28.67 29.57
C GLY A 37 -36.30 28.74 30.63
N ILE A 38 -36.08 29.55 31.67
CA ILE A 38 -37.06 29.82 32.72
C ILE A 38 -37.11 31.31 32.99
N SER A 39 -38.29 31.86 33.25
CA SER A 39 -38.46 33.22 33.76
C SER A 39 -39.52 33.18 34.85
N ARG A 40 -39.12 33.53 36.07
CA ARG A 40 -40.00 33.55 37.24
C ARG A 40 -39.92 34.92 37.89
N THR A 41 -41.08 35.54 38.03
CA THR A 41 -41.26 36.75 38.82
C THR A 41 -42.12 36.41 40.01
N TYR A 42 -41.65 36.70 41.21
CA TYR A 42 -42.41 36.49 42.42
C TYR A 42 -43.29 37.71 42.68
N ARG A 43 -44.57 37.48 42.99
CA ARG A 43 -45.50 38.51 43.47
C ARG A 43 -46.04 38.06 44.82
N PRO A 44 -45.81 38.81 45.92
CA PRO A 44 -46.37 38.48 47.22
C PRO A 44 -47.90 38.55 47.16
N LYS A 45 -48.55 37.73 47.99
CA LYS A 45 -50.02 37.67 48.07
C LYS A 45 -50.63 38.92 48.72
N ASP A 46 -49.93 39.47 49.71
CA ASP A 46 -50.33 40.63 50.51
C ASP A 46 -49.28 41.75 50.37
N GLU A 47 -49.67 43.01 50.58
CA GLU A 47 -48.79 44.18 50.37
C GLU A 47 -47.58 44.23 51.32
N GLU A 48 -47.66 43.58 52.48
CA GLU A 48 -46.56 43.44 53.45
C GLU A 48 -45.70 42.18 53.23
N GLY A 49 -45.96 41.40 52.16
CA GLY A 49 -45.26 40.15 51.91
C GLY A 49 -43.80 40.32 51.48
N GLU A 50 -42.97 39.33 51.81
CA GLU A 50 -41.55 39.28 51.44
C GLU A 50 -41.37 39.35 49.92
N GLN A 51 -40.48 40.21 49.42
CA GLN A 51 -40.13 40.24 47.99
C GLN A 51 -38.96 39.29 47.71
N LEU A 52 -39.16 38.37 46.76
CA LEU A 52 -38.13 37.48 46.27
C LEU A 52 -37.58 37.96 44.92
N PRO A 53 -36.27 37.81 44.67
CA PRO A 53 -35.66 38.21 43.40
C PRO A 53 -36.21 37.37 42.23
N ALA A 54 -36.31 37.99 41.06
CA ALA A 54 -36.69 37.28 39.84
C ALA A 54 -35.57 36.31 39.39
N GLU A 55 -35.97 35.14 38.91
CA GLU A 55 -35.07 34.14 38.32
C GLU A 55 -35.26 34.13 36.81
N SER A 56 -34.18 34.23 36.03
CA SER A 56 -34.26 34.15 34.58
C SER A 56 -33.06 33.44 33.96
N THR A 57 -33.33 32.38 33.19
CA THR A 57 -32.38 31.68 32.32
C THR A 57 -32.93 31.69 30.89
N LYS A 58 -32.12 32.13 29.92
CA LYS A 58 -32.52 32.16 28.50
C LYS A 58 -32.16 30.86 27.80
N VAL A 59 -32.93 30.50 26.77
CA VAL A 59 -32.58 29.43 25.83
C VAL A 59 -31.28 29.80 25.12
N GLN A 60 -30.30 28.89 25.14
CA GLN A 60 -28.96 29.11 24.57
C GLN A 60 -28.80 28.44 23.21
N VAL A 61 -29.49 27.32 22.97
CA VAL A 61 -29.47 26.57 21.71
C VAL A 61 -30.89 26.45 21.20
N LYS A 62 -31.09 26.73 19.91
CA LYS A 62 -32.36 26.54 19.21
C LYS A 62 -32.22 25.41 18.20
N ALA A 63 -33.08 24.40 18.28
CA ALA A 63 -33.02 23.23 17.40
C ALA A 63 -33.07 23.61 15.91
N GLU A 64 -33.99 24.50 15.52
CA GLU A 64 -34.12 25.00 14.14
C GLU A 64 -32.85 25.68 13.63
N GLU A 65 -32.21 26.50 14.48
CA GLU A 65 -30.96 27.16 14.10
C GLU A 65 -29.83 26.15 13.92
N THR A 66 -29.79 25.13 14.79
CA THR A 66 -28.83 24.02 14.69
C THR A 66 -29.06 23.17 13.45
N LEU A 67 -30.31 22.91 13.05
CA LEU A 67 -30.65 22.21 11.81
C LEU A 67 -30.19 23.01 10.58
N ARG A 68 -30.48 24.31 10.54
CA ARG A 68 -30.01 25.18 9.44
C ARG A 68 -28.49 25.17 9.31
N LYS A 69 -27.76 25.35 10.43
CA LYS A 69 -26.28 25.26 10.45
C LYS A 69 -25.80 23.90 9.97
N THR A 70 -26.44 22.82 10.41
CA THR A 70 -26.12 21.46 9.97
C THR A 70 -26.31 21.31 8.46
N GLY A 71 -27.40 21.84 7.90
CA GLY A 71 -27.64 21.87 6.46
C GLY A 71 -26.56 22.63 5.68
N GLU A 72 -26.12 23.79 6.18
CA GLU A 72 -25.03 24.58 5.58
C GLU A 72 -23.69 23.80 5.58
N ILE A 73 -23.34 23.18 6.71
CA ILE A 73 -22.11 22.39 6.89
C ILE A 73 -22.10 21.19 5.92
N LEU A 74 -23.19 20.44 5.89
CA LEU A 74 -23.29 19.24 5.08
C LEU A 74 -23.47 19.55 3.60
N THR A 75 -24.06 20.70 3.24
CA THR A 75 -24.13 21.15 1.85
C THR A 75 -22.73 21.27 1.25
N ARG A 76 -21.81 21.93 1.97
CA ARG A 76 -20.43 22.08 1.52
C ARG A 76 -19.73 20.73 1.35
N LEU A 77 -19.96 19.78 2.27
CA LEU A 77 -19.41 18.43 2.18
C LEU A 77 -19.95 17.67 0.96
N PHE A 78 -21.26 17.76 0.70
CA PHE A 78 -21.91 17.04 -0.38
C PHE A 78 -21.44 17.58 -1.73
N ASP A 79 -21.35 18.91 -1.87
CA ASP A 79 -20.92 19.57 -3.10
C ASP A 79 -19.47 19.25 -3.46
N VAL A 80 -18.54 19.28 -2.49
CA VAL A 80 -17.13 18.96 -2.78
C VAL A 80 -16.97 17.48 -3.15
N THR A 81 -17.70 16.58 -2.48
CA THR A 81 -17.66 15.14 -2.75
C THR A 81 -18.23 14.85 -4.14
N ALA A 82 -19.42 15.36 -4.44
CA ALA A 82 -20.05 15.21 -5.76
C ALA A 82 -19.17 15.79 -6.88
N THR A 83 -18.55 16.94 -6.65
CA THR A 83 -17.63 17.56 -7.62
C THR A 83 -16.48 16.62 -7.98
N LYS A 84 -15.82 16.03 -6.98
CA LYS A 84 -14.74 15.06 -7.21
C LYS A 84 -15.25 13.82 -7.94
N ASP A 85 -16.36 13.25 -7.48
CA ASP A 85 -16.85 11.99 -8.00
C ASP A 85 -17.33 12.12 -9.45
N TRP A 86 -17.96 13.25 -9.81
CA TRP A 86 -18.33 13.54 -11.19
C TRP A 86 -17.10 13.72 -12.06
N ALA A 87 -16.09 14.45 -11.58
CA ALA A 87 -14.84 14.66 -12.29
C ALA A 87 -14.08 13.36 -12.55
N ASN A 88 -14.07 12.44 -11.58
CA ASN A 88 -13.45 11.13 -11.73
C ASN A 88 -14.07 10.28 -12.84
N ARG A 89 -15.30 10.57 -13.28
CA ARG A 89 -15.93 9.88 -14.42
C ARG A 89 -15.34 10.30 -15.77
N THR A 90 -14.71 11.46 -15.84
CA THR A 90 -14.21 12.03 -17.09
C THR A 90 -12.70 12.25 -17.09
N ALA A 91 -12.08 12.40 -15.92
CA ALA A 91 -10.63 12.61 -15.78
C ALA A 91 -9.85 11.36 -16.21
N LYS A 92 -9.10 11.50 -17.31
CA LYS A 92 -8.31 10.45 -17.94
C LYS A 92 -7.03 11.02 -18.54
N ALA A 93 -6.04 10.16 -18.74
CA ALA A 93 -4.80 10.50 -19.42
C ALA A 93 -4.15 9.26 -20.05
N ASP A 94 -3.26 9.50 -21.01
CA ASP A 94 -2.45 8.44 -21.62
C ASP A 94 -1.24 8.10 -20.76
N VAL A 95 -0.89 6.82 -20.67
CA VAL A 95 0.40 6.36 -20.14
C VAL A 95 1.36 6.22 -21.30
N LYS A 96 2.39 7.08 -21.35
CA LYS A 96 3.39 7.11 -22.42
C LYS A 96 4.77 6.70 -21.91
N ILE A 97 5.46 5.85 -22.65
CA ILE A 97 6.84 5.44 -22.39
C ILE A 97 7.65 5.77 -23.64
N ASP A 98 8.72 6.57 -23.50
CA ASP A 98 9.58 7.00 -24.63
C ASP A 98 8.82 7.65 -25.79
N GLY A 99 7.70 8.32 -25.50
CA GLY A 99 6.85 8.95 -26.51
C GLY A 99 5.81 8.03 -27.15
N GLU A 100 5.87 6.71 -26.89
CA GLU A 100 4.87 5.76 -27.33
C GLU A 100 3.75 5.62 -26.29
N THR A 101 2.49 5.68 -26.73
CA THR A 101 1.33 5.44 -25.87
C THR A 101 1.21 3.95 -25.58
N LEU A 102 1.45 3.56 -24.33
CA LEU A 102 1.25 2.19 -23.85
C LEU A 102 -0.22 1.93 -23.51
N LEU A 103 -0.86 2.87 -22.81
CA LEU A 103 -2.28 2.81 -22.47
C LEU A 103 -2.91 4.16 -22.80
N ALA A 104 -4.02 4.16 -23.55
CA ALA A 104 -4.72 5.37 -23.93
C ALA A 104 -5.92 5.63 -23.00
N ASP A 105 -6.25 6.91 -22.78
CA ASP A 105 -7.51 7.33 -22.15
C ASP A 105 -7.80 6.68 -20.78
N VAL A 106 -6.76 6.51 -19.96
CA VAL A 106 -6.84 5.76 -18.72
C VAL A 106 -7.50 6.59 -17.61
N PRO A 107 -8.57 6.11 -16.96
CA PRO A 107 -9.22 6.83 -15.87
C PRO A 107 -8.30 7.09 -14.68
N VAL A 108 -8.41 8.27 -14.06
CA VAL A 108 -7.58 8.68 -12.91
C VAL A 108 -7.64 7.71 -11.73
N SER A 109 -8.79 7.09 -11.50
CA SER A 109 -8.98 6.07 -10.45
C SER A 109 -8.19 4.79 -10.73
N TYR A 110 -8.10 4.40 -12.00
CA TYR A 110 -7.30 3.24 -12.42
C TYR A 110 -5.80 3.56 -12.41
N LEU A 111 -5.40 4.77 -12.76
CA LEU A 111 -4.00 5.22 -12.64
C LEU A 111 -3.52 5.17 -11.18
N LEU A 112 -4.37 5.56 -10.21
CA LEU A 112 -4.10 5.39 -8.78
C LEU A 112 -3.93 3.92 -8.37
N PHE A 113 -4.73 3.01 -8.96
CA PHE A 113 -4.59 1.58 -8.74
C PHE A 113 -3.27 1.05 -9.31
N LEU A 114 -2.97 1.37 -10.56
CA LEU A 114 -1.74 0.96 -11.24
C LEU A 114 -0.50 1.44 -10.48
N GLU A 115 -0.47 2.69 -10.03
CA GLU A 115 0.67 3.22 -9.25
C GLU A 115 0.96 2.35 -8.02
N LYS A 116 -0.08 1.93 -7.28
CA LYS A 116 0.07 1.03 -6.13
C LYS A 116 0.54 -0.36 -6.54
N GLN A 117 -0.09 -0.97 -7.55
CA GLN A 117 0.28 -2.31 -8.00
C GLN A 117 1.71 -2.37 -8.54
N LEU A 118 2.18 -1.31 -9.18
CA LEU A 118 3.53 -1.26 -9.70
C LEU A 118 4.57 -1.14 -8.58
N VAL A 119 4.25 -0.53 -7.43
CA VAL A 119 5.12 -0.53 -6.24
C VAL A 119 5.30 -1.95 -5.71
N ASP A 120 4.20 -2.71 -5.62
CA ASP A 120 4.23 -4.11 -5.19
C ASP A 120 4.99 -4.98 -6.20
N LEU A 121 4.74 -4.78 -7.50
CA LEU A 121 5.44 -5.48 -8.58
C LEU A 121 6.94 -5.22 -8.57
N LEU A 122 7.36 -3.96 -8.37
CA LEU A 122 8.78 -3.62 -8.27
C LEU A 122 9.43 -4.34 -7.09
N THR A 123 8.74 -4.38 -5.95
CA THR A 123 9.20 -5.10 -4.76
C THR A 123 9.33 -6.59 -5.03
N PHE A 124 8.36 -7.18 -5.72
CA PHE A 124 8.38 -8.58 -6.14
C PHE A 124 9.57 -8.88 -7.06
N VAL A 125 9.74 -8.10 -8.14
CA VAL A 125 10.81 -8.29 -9.14
C VAL A 125 12.20 -8.18 -8.50
N ARG A 126 12.39 -7.21 -7.60
CA ARG A 126 13.66 -7.03 -6.88
C ARG A 126 14.03 -8.23 -5.99
N LYS A 127 13.04 -9.01 -5.55
CA LYS A 127 13.22 -10.20 -4.70
C LYS A 127 13.35 -11.50 -5.49
N LEU A 128 13.32 -11.47 -6.82
CA LEU A 128 13.50 -12.68 -7.62
C LEU A 128 14.87 -13.33 -7.36
N PRO A 129 14.94 -14.67 -7.26
CA PRO A 129 16.19 -15.37 -7.00
C PRO A 129 17.16 -15.20 -8.18
N ARG A 130 18.43 -14.97 -7.86
CA ARG A 130 19.52 -14.78 -8.84
C ARG A 130 20.35 -16.05 -8.96
N LEU A 131 20.83 -16.35 -10.15
CA LEU A 131 21.84 -17.38 -10.36
C LEU A 131 23.09 -17.08 -9.53
N ASP A 132 23.69 -18.14 -8.96
CA ASP A 132 24.93 -18.02 -8.20
C ASP A 132 26.08 -17.60 -9.14
N ALA A 133 26.77 -16.52 -8.79
CA ALA A 133 27.88 -15.98 -9.57
C ALA A 133 29.16 -16.81 -9.45
N ALA A 134 29.24 -17.75 -8.50
CA ALA A 134 30.37 -18.67 -8.37
C ALA A 134 30.36 -19.80 -9.42
N GLU A 135 29.26 -19.97 -10.15
CA GLU A 135 29.07 -21.03 -11.12
C GLU A 135 28.89 -20.46 -12.54
N SER A 136 29.32 -21.23 -13.54
CA SER A 136 29.02 -20.95 -14.96
C SER A 136 27.73 -21.65 -15.34
N TRP A 137 26.72 -20.88 -15.73
CA TRP A 137 25.39 -21.37 -16.08
C TRP A 137 25.10 -21.25 -17.57
N GLU A 138 24.58 -22.32 -18.15
CA GLU A 138 24.02 -22.33 -19.50
C GLU A 138 22.56 -22.78 -19.46
N TYR A 139 21.72 -22.24 -20.34
CA TYR A 139 20.30 -22.62 -20.36
C TYR A 139 20.13 -23.95 -21.08
N ASP A 140 19.60 -24.94 -20.37
CA ASP A 140 19.26 -26.24 -20.90
C ASP A 140 17.79 -26.26 -21.32
N ALA A 141 17.54 -26.19 -22.63
CA ALA A 141 16.20 -26.21 -23.18
C ALA A 141 15.45 -27.53 -22.96
N SER A 142 16.16 -28.64 -22.74
CA SER A 142 15.53 -29.94 -22.46
C SER A 142 15.01 -30.04 -21.03
N ALA A 143 15.72 -29.40 -20.09
CA ALA A 143 15.36 -29.35 -18.68
C ALA A 143 14.59 -28.06 -18.30
N ASP A 144 14.41 -27.13 -19.23
CA ASP A 144 13.77 -25.81 -19.05
C ASP A 144 14.32 -25.03 -17.84
N CYS A 145 15.63 -25.10 -17.63
CA CYS A 145 16.30 -24.41 -16.52
C CYS A 145 17.79 -24.16 -16.82
N TRP A 146 18.47 -23.47 -15.91
CA TRP A 146 19.91 -23.24 -16.02
C TRP A 146 20.67 -24.44 -15.47
N ALA A 147 21.70 -24.89 -16.17
CA ALA A 147 22.57 -25.99 -15.78
C ALA A 147 24.04 -25.56 -15.80
N THR A 148 24.87 -26.13 -14.93
CA THR A 148 26.32 -25.95 -14.99
C THR A 148 26.97 -26.94 -15.93
N GLU A 149 28.20 -26.66 -16.36
CA GLU A 149 29.01 -27.71 -16.97
C GLU A 149 29.20 -28.90 -16.01
N PRO A 150 29.25 -30.15 -16.52
CA PRO A 150 29.43 -31.31 -15.65
C PRO A 150 30.84 -31.37 -15.05
N VAL A 151 30.91 -31.38 -13.72
CA VAL A 151 32.17 -31.55 -12.99
C VAL A 151 32.37 -33.01 -12.61
N GLN A 152 33.56 -33.56 -12.88
CA GLN A 152 33.92 -34.90 -12.45
C GLN A 152 34.76 -34.88 -11.18
N THR A 153 34.40 -35.70 -10.19
CA THR A 153 35.19 -35.88 -8.96
C THR A 153 35.50 -37.36 -8.73
N VAL A 154 36.64 -37.65 -8.11
CA VAL A 154 37.11 -39.01 -7.88
C VAL A 154 36.63 -39.50 -6.51
N ARG A 155 36.14 -40.74 -6.46
CA ARG A 155 35.89 -41.44 -5.20
C ARG A 155 37.04 -42.41 -4.92
N THR A 156 37.70 -42.25 -3.79
CA THR A 156 38.72 -43.19 -3.31
C THR A 156 38.17 -44.08 -2.19
N LYS A 157 38.78 -45.25 -2.03
CA LYS A 157 38.54 -46.16 -0.92
C LYS A 157 39.88 -46.57 -0.34
N LYS A 158 40.01 -46.49 0.99
CA LYS A 158 41.15 -47.00 1.72
C LYS A 158 41.12 -48.52 1.73
N ILE A 159 42.16 -49.13 1.16
CA ILE A 159 42.35 -50.57 1.17
C ILE A 159 43.54 -50.87 2.08
N PRO A 160 43.39 -51.72 3.11
CA PRO A 160 44.50 -52.10 3.96
C PRO A 160 45.48 -52.97 3.16
N ARG A 161 46.75 -52.59 3.21
CA ARG A 161 47.88 -53.33 2.63
C ARG A 161 48.86 -53.70 3.75
N ASN A 162 49.49 -54.85 3.62
CA ASN A 162 50.49 -55.33 4.57
C ASN A 162 51.87 -55.01 4.01
N HIS A 163 52.64 -54.19 4.74
CA HIS A 163 54.07 -53.99 4.48
C HIS A 163 54.88 -54.82 5.47
N VAL A 164 55.69 -55.74 4.95
CA VAL A 164 56.63 -56.50 5.77
C VAL A 164 57.87 -55.63 5.98
N LYS A 165 58.03 -55.09 7.19
CA LYS A 165 59.20 -54.26 7.56
C LYS A 165 60.46 -55.11 7.73
N ALA A 166 60.30 -56.33 8.23
CA ALA A 166 61.37 -57.31 8.37
C ALA A 166 60.82 -58.72 8.12
N GLU A 167 61.49 -59.49 7.26
CA GLU A 167 61.11 -60.86 6.95
C GLU A 167 61.30 -61.79 8.16
N ALA A 168 60.54 -62.89 8.19
CA ALA A 168 60.67 -63.86 9.27
C ALA A 168 62.05 -64.53 9.23
N THR A 169 62.69 -64.67 10.39
CA THR A 169 63.90 -65.49 10.58
C THR A 169 63.52 -66.73 11.40
N GLU A 170 64.39 -67.75 11.45
CA GLU A 170 64.12 -68.98 12.24
C GLU A 170 63.72 -68.73 13.70
N LYS A 171 64.12 -67.59 14.28
CA LYS A 171 63.89 -67.26 15.70
C LYS A 171 62.89 -66.13 15.93
N HIS A 172 62.48 -65.40 14.89
CA HIS A 172 61.57 -64.26 15.04
C HIS A 172 60.54 -64.20 13.90
N PRO A 173 59.24 -64.01 14.22
CA PRO A 173 58.21 -63.85 13.21
C PRO A 173 58.39 -62.54 12.43
N ALA A 174 57.83 -62.49 11.21
CA ALA A 174 57.87 -61.30 10.37
C ALA A 174 57.22 -60.11 11.10
N GLN A 175 57.86 -58.94 11.00
CA GLN A 175 57.27 -57.70 11.47
C GLN A 175 56.45 -57.07 10.35
N VAL A 176 55.13 -57.08 10.51
CA VAL A 176 54.18 -56.55 9.52
C VAL A 176 53.52 -55.30 10.06
N GLU A 177 53.49 -54.24 9.27
CA GLU A 177 52.69 -53.06 9.54
C GLU A 177 51.55 -52.95 8.51
N VAL A 178 50.34 -52.70 9.00
CA VAL A 178 49.19 -52.42 8.14
C VAL A 178 49.20 -50.92 7.83
N TYR A 179 49.23 -50.57 6.55
CA TYR A 179 49.02 -49.20 6.10
C TYR A 179 47.85 -49.17 5.12
N TYR A 180 47.23 -47.99 4.99
CA TYR A 180 46.08 -47.81 4.10
C TYR A 180 46.54 -47.14 2.81
N GLU A 181 46.23 -47.78 1.68
CA GLU A 181 46.42 -47.20 0.35
C GLU A 181 45.08 -46.66 -0.14
N ASP A 182 45.05 -45.40 -0.58
CA ASP A 182 43.87 -44.79 -1.19
C ASP A 182 43.78 -45.20 -2.67
N VAL A 183 42.89 -46.14 -2.97
CA VAL A 183 42.67 -46.60 -4.36
C VAL A 183 41.45 -45.89 -4.92
N THR A 184 41.58 -45.35 -6.13
CA THR A 184 40.44 -44.79 -6.87
C THR A 184 39.45 -45.90 -7.23
N VAL A 185 38.19 -45.75 -6.80
CA VAL A 185 37.13 -46.75 -7.01
C VAL A 185 36.03 -46.29 -7.97
N GLY A 186 36.06 -45.03 -8.43
CA GLY A 186 35.13 -44.52 -9.43
C GLY A 186 35.11 -43.01 -9.54
N TYR A 187 34.23 -42.51 -10.40
CA TYR A 187 34.03 -41.08 -10.68
C TYR A 187 32.57 -40.70 -10.43
N TRP A 188 32.34 -39.55 -9.81
CA TRP A 188 31.06 -38.86 -9.81
C TRP A 188 31.04 -37.82 -10.93
N LYS A 189 29.92 -37.70 -11.63
CA LYS A 189 29.66 -36.59 -12.55
C LYS A 189 28.51 -35.78 -11.98
N THR A 190 28.76 -34.52 -11.66
CA THR A 190 27.77 -33.63 -11.04
C THR A 190 27.42 -32.49 -12.00
N VAL A 191 26.12 -32.29 -12.21
CA VAL A 191 25.54 -31.12 -12.89
C VAL A 191 24.62 -30.45 -11.90
N LYS A 192 24.75 -29.13 -11.71
CA LYS A 192 23.82 -28.35 -10.89
C LYS A 192 22.75 -27.76 -11.80
N PHE A 193 21.52 -27.70 -11.30
CA PHE A 193 20.38 -27.10 -12.00
C PHE A 193 19.80 -25.96 -11.15
N SER A 194 19.28 -24.92 -11.79
CA SER A 194 18.67 -23.77 -11.13
C SER A 194 17.54 -23.15 -11.94
N GLY A 195 16.42 -22.89 -11.27
CA GLY A 195 15.31 -22.07 -11.78
C GLY A 195 15.45 -20.58 -11.47
N ALA A 196 16.58 -20.16 -10.88
CA ALA A 196 16.85 -18.75 -10.64
C ALA A 196 17.17 -18.01 -11.95
N MET A 197 17.09 -16.68 -11.92
CA MET A 197 17.26 -15.88 -13.12
C MET A 197 18.65 -15.23 -13.22
N PRO A 198 19.16 -14.97 -14.44
CA PRO A 198 20.34 -14.14 -14.62
C PRO A 198 20.13 -12.74 -14.01
N ALA A 199 21.13 -12.24 -13.28
CA ALA A 199 21.06 -10.93 -12.64
C ALA A 199 20.76 -9.80 -13.64
N LYS A 200 21.34 -9.88 -14.85
CA LYS A 200 21.06 -8.93 -15.95
C LYS A 200 19.56 -8.86 -16.26
N ARG A 201 18.89 -10.00 -16.38
CA ARG A 201 17.47 -10.05 -16.72
C ARG A 201 16.59 -9.45 -15.61
N ILE A 202 16.92 -9.72 -14.34
CA ILE A 202 16.21 -9.11 -13.22
C ILE A 202 16.37 -7.59 -13.26
N ASN A 203 17.58 -7.08 -13.50
CA ASN A 203 17.84 -5.64 -13.58
C ASN A 203 17.06 -4.97 -14.73
N GLU A 204 16.98 -5.60 -15.91
CA GLU A 204 16.15 -5.12 -17.03
C GLU A 204 14.67 -5.03 -16.64
N LEU A 205 14.14 -6.04 -15.91
CA LEU A 205 12.76 -6.02 -15.45
C LEU A 205 12.52 -4.91 -14.42
N VAL A 206 13.45 -4.70 -13.49
CA VAL A 206 13.39 -3.61 -12.51
C VAL A 206 13.31 -2.27 -13.23
N GLU A 207 14.21 -2.00 -14.17
CA GLU A 207 14.25 -0.76 -14.93
C GLU A 207 12.95 -0.52 -15.70
N ARG A 208 12.40 -1.56 -16.34
CA ARG A 208 11.12 -1.47 -17.06
C ARG A 208 9.95 -1.13 -16.14
N VAL A 209 9.89 -1.73 -14.95
CA VAL A 209 8.83 -1.45 -13.98
C VAL A 209 8.95 -0.03 -13.43
N GLU A 210 10.16 0.44 -13.13
CA GLU A 210 10.42 1.81 -12.67
C GLU A 210 10.03 2.85 -13.73
N LYS A 211 10.37 2.59 -14.99
CA LYS A 211 9.97 3.44 -16.11
C LYS A 211 8.46 3.54 -16.26
N LEU A 212 7.77 2.40 -16.13
CA LEU A 212 6.31 2.36 -16.16
C LEU A 212 5.69 3.07 -14.95
N GLN A 213 6.25 2.92 -13.75
CA GLN A 213 5.80 3.67 -12.56
C GLN A 213 5.84 5.18 -12.80
N GLN A 214 6.96 5.67 -13.34
CA GLN A 214 7.13 7.09 -13.63
C GLN A 214 6.11 7.57 -14.67
N ALA A 215 5.90 6.82 -15.75
CA ALA A 215 4.89 7.14 -16.77
C ALA A 215 3.47 7.20 -16.18
N VAL A 216 3.09 6.21 -15.37
CA VAL A 216 1.76 6.19 -14.70
C VAL A 216 1.59 7.38 -13.77
N LYS A 217 2.64 7.75 -13.03
CA LYS A 217 2.61 8.91 -12.14
C LYS A 217 2.38 10.22 -12.90
N PHE A 218 3.08 10.42 -14.03
CA PHE A 218 2.85 11.58 -14.88
C PHE A 218 1.44 11.61 -15.46
N ALA A 219 0.96 10.48 -16.01
CA ALA A 219 -0.40 10.37 -16.51
C ALA A 219 -1.42 10.70 -15.41
N ARG A 220 -1.20 10.25 -14.18
CA ARG A 220 -2.09 10.55 -13.05
C ARG A 220 -2.13 12.04 -12.73
N GLU A 221 -0.98 12.72 -12.75
CA GLU A 221 -0.93 14.17 -12.53
C GLU A 221 -1.60 14.94 -13.66
N GLU A 222 -1.46 14.50 -14.92
CA GLU A 222 -2.16 15.06 -16.08
C GLU A 222 -3.68 14.91 -15.94
N ALA A 223 -4.17 13.69 -15.64
CA ALA A 223 -5.59 13.42 -15.44
C ALA A 223 -6.17 14.26 -14.29
N ASN A 224 -5.42 14.41 -13.18
CA ASN A 224 -5.82 15.26 -12.06
C ASN A 224 -5.73 16.77 -12.37
N GLY A 225 -5.00 17.15 -13.42
CA GLY A 225 -4.93 18.51 -13.93
C GLY A 225 -6.18 18.94 -14.71
N ALA A 226 -7.09 18.01 -14.99
CA ALA A 226 -8.33 18.27 -15.74
C ALA A 226 -9.17 19.36 -15.07
N GLU A 227 -9.72 20.24 -15.90
CA GLU A 227 -10.69 21.24 -15.47
C GLU A 227 -12.04 20.59 -15.21
N ILE A 228 -12.70 21.02 -14.14
CA ILE A 228 -13.89 20.36 -13.63
C ILE A 228 -15.00 21.36 -13.33
N THR A 229 -16.24 20.87 -13.46
CA THR A 229 -17.44 21.62 -13.11
C THR A 229 -17.84 21.33 -11.68
N GLN A 230 -17.94 22.38 -10.87
CA GLN A 230 -18.44 22.28 -9.49
C GLN A 230 -19.89 21.78 -9.49
N GLN A 231 -20.18 20.81 -8.64
CA GLN A 231 -21.51 20.26 -8.42
C GLN A 231 -22.13 20.92 -7.17
N LYS A 232 -23.36 21.40 -7.30
CA LYS A 232 -24.16 22.00 -6.22
C LYS A 232 -25.39 21.16 -5.96
N THR A 233 -25.23 20.10 -5.20
CA THR A 233 -26.27 19.12 -4.90
C THR A 233 -26.80 19.25 -3.48
N GLY A 234 -25.99 19.74 -2.54
CA GLY A 234 -26.32 19.80 -1.12
C GLY A 234 -27.54 20.66 -0.83
N GLU A 235 -27.63 21.86 -1.42
CA GLU A 235 -28.78 22.76 -1.23
C GLU A 235 -30.11 22.09 -1.63
N LYS A 236 -30.12 21.31 -2.72
CA LYS A 236 -31.31 20.57 -3.15
C LYS A 236 -31.70 19.49 -2.13
N VAL A 237 -30.72 18.80 -1.56
CA VAL A 237 -30.95 17.74 -0.57
C VAL A 237 -31.46 18.33 0.74
N PHE A 238 -30.76 19.32 1.30
CA PHE A 238 -31.13 19.88 2.61
C PHE A 238 -32.32 20.83 2.52
N GLY A 239 -32.53 21.49 1.38
CA GLY A 239 -33.76 22.24 1.10
C GLY A 239 -34.98 21.33 1.03
N TYR A 240 -34.84 20.05 0.68
CA TYR A 240 -35.94 19.07 0.81
C TYR A 240 -36.09 18.58 2.26
N LEU A 241 -34.98 18.31 2.96
CA LEU A 241 -35.02 17.74 4.31
C LEU A 241 -35.50 18.73 5.39
N PHE A 242 -35.20 20.01 5.24
CA PHE A 242 -35.47 21.06 6.23
C PHE A 242 -36.40 22.17 5.69
N ALA A 243 -37.21 21.84 4.69
CA ALA A 243 -38.22 22.73 4.11
C ALA A 243 -39.23 23.24 5.14
#